data_AF-R7TD23-F1
#
_entry.id   AF-R7TD23-F1
#
_cell.length_a   1.000
_cell.length_b   1.000
_cell.length_c   1.000
_cell.angle_alpha   90.00
_cell.angle_beta   90.00
_cell.angle_gamma   90.00
#
_symmetry.space_group_name_H-M   'P 1'
#
loop_
_entity.id
_entity.type
_entity.pdbx_description
1 polymer ?
#
loop_
_entity_poly.entity_id
_entity_poly.type
_entity_poly.pdbx_seq_one_letter_code
_entity_poly.pdbx_strand_id
1 'polypeptide(L)' 'TVGCTWEGCGKTFPNRWSLERHMRVHTGEKPFKCPVCPLASNDKSNLLAHMKLKHS' A
#
# COMPACT_ATOMS: atom_id res chain seq x y z
N THR A 1 -1.11 20.19 -0.99
CA THR A 1 -0.90 18.83 -1.53
C THR A 1 0.56 18.49 -1.37
N VAL A 2 0.89 17.22 -1.13
CA VAL A 2 2.28 16.74 -1.01
C VAL A 2 2.62 15.89 -2.24
N GLY A 3 3.78 16.15 -2.87
CA GLY A 3 4.20 15.48 -4.09
C GLY A 3 5.05 14.23 -3.82
N CYS A 4 4.95 13.24 -4.70
CA CYS A 4 5.90 12.15 -4.78
C CYS A 4 7.22 12.66 -5.37
N THR A 5 8.34 12.30 -4.75
CA THR A 5 9.68 12.72 -5.17
C THR A 5 10.35 11.74 -6.12
N TRP A 6 9.68 10.64 -6.47
CA TRP A 6 10.23 9.64 -7.39
C TRP A 6 10.21 10.16 -8.82
N GLU A 7 11.33 9.96 -9.52
CA GLU A 7 11.45 10.34 -10.93
C GLU A 7 10.34 9.67 -11.75
N GLY A 8 9.64 10.45 -12.58
CA GLY A 8 8.57 9.98 -13.45
C GLY A 8 7.22 9.66 -12.78
N CYS A 9 7.09 9.74 -11.45
CA CYS A 9 5.81 9.43 -10.79
C CYS A 9 4.78 10.56 -10.93
N GLY A 10 5.19 11.81 -10.67
CA GLY A 10 4.36 13.02 -10.83
C GLY A 10 3.10 13.08 -9.95
N LYS A 11 2.87 12.10 -9.05
CA LYS A 11 1.66 12.02 -8.23
C LYS A 11 1.68 13.00 -7.07
N THR A 12 0.52 13.57 -6.75
CA THR A 12 0.31 14.43 -5.58
C THR A 12 -0.81 13.88 -4.70
N PHE A 13 -0.71 14.14 -3.40
CA PHE A 13 -1.60 13.59 -2.39
C PHE A 13 -2.11 14.69 -1.45
N PRO A 14 -3.28 14.51 -0.82
CA PRO A 14 -3.85 15.51 0.07
C PRO A 14 -3.08 15.65 1.39
N ASN A 15 -2.41 14.59 1.85
CA ASN A 15 -1.68 14.57 3.12
C ASN A 15 -0.46 13.63 3.08
N ARG A 16 0.45 13.83 4.06
CA ARG A 16 1.69 13.05 4.19
C ARG A 16 1.45 11.55 4.34
N TRP A 17 0.43 11.16 5.10
CA TRP A 17 0.07 9.74 5.29
C TRP A 17 -0.25 9.03 3.97
N SER A 18 -1.01 9.69 3.10
CA SER A 18 -1.36 9.15 1.78
C SER A 18 -0.14 9.01 0.87
N LEU A 19 0.77 10.00 0.92
CA LEU A 19 2.04 9.94 0.21
C LEU A 19 2.92 8.81 0.74
N GLU A 20 3.11 8.70 2.05
CA GLU A 20 3.94 7.67 2.68
C GLU A 20 3.45 6.26 2.32
N ARG A 21 2.13 6.02 2.40
CA ARG A 21 1.54 4.78 1.90
C ARG A 21 1.86 4.54 0.43
N HIS A 22 1.76 5.57 -0.41
CA HIS A 22 2.06 5.47 -1.84
C HIS A 22 3.53 5.12 -2.10
N MET A 23 4.48 5.64 -1.32
CA MET A 23 5.92 5.36 -1.49
C MET A 23 6.25 3.86 -1.40
N ARG A 24 5.44 3.07 -0.69
CA ARG A 24 5.56 1.61 -0.62
C ARG A 24 5.43 0.91 -1.99
N VAL A 25 4.80 1.57 -2.96
CA VAL A 25 4.73 1.06 -4.35
C VAL A 25 6.09 1.12 -5.02
N HIS A 26 6.90 2.13 -4.73
CA HIS A 26 8.24 2.28 -5.29
C HIS A 26 9.27 1.40 -4.57
N THR A 27 9.16 1.28 -3.24
CA THR A 27 10.07 0.45 -2.45
C THR A 27 9.71 -1.04 -2.46
N GLY A 28 8.49 -1.39 -2.89
CA GLY A 28 7.99 -2.75 -2.84
C GLY A 28 7.65 -3.24 -1.42
N GLU A 29 7.66 -2.35 -0.42
CA GLU A 29 7.39 -2.69 0.97
C GLU A 29 5.93 -3.18 1.14
N LYS A 30 5.78 -4.34 1.77
CA LYS A 30 4.48 -4.97 2.03
C LYS A 30 4.35 -5.30 3.53
N PRO A 31 4.10 -4.28 4.38
CA PRO A 31 4.07 -4.47 5.83
C PRO A 31 2.87 -5.30 6.30
N PHE A 32 1.80 -5.38 5.52
CA PHE A 32 0.58 -6.10 5.92
C PHE A 32 0.63 -7.53 5.39
N LYS A 33 0.90 -8.50 6.27
CA LYS A 33 0.95 -9.92 5.93
C LYS A 33 -0.37 -10.59 6.23
N CYS A 34 -0.80 -11.49 5.35
CA CYS A 34 -1.90 -12.41 5.63
C CYS A 34 -1.43 -13.44 6.67
N PRO A 35 -2.23 -13.72 7.72
CA PRO A 35 -1.88 -14.71 8.73
C PRO A 35 -2.11 -16.16 8.26
N VAL A 36 -2.84 -16.37 7.15
CA VAL A 36 -3.22 -17.71 6.65
C VAL A 36 -2.35 -18.15 5.47
N CYS A 37 -1.90 -17.21 4.64
CA CYS A 37 -1.16 -17.51 3.42
C CYS A 37 0.02 -16.54 3.25
N PRO A 38 0.99 -16.82 2.35
CA PRO A 38 2.18 -16.00 2.19
C PRO A 38 1.92 -14.64 1.49
N LEU A 39 0.67 -14.26 1.24
CA LEU A 39 0.35 -12.96 0.64
C LEU A 39 0.70 -11.82 1.60
N ALA A 40 1.36 -10.80 1.06
CA ALA A 40 1.55 -9.52 1.74
C ALA A 40 1.11 -8.36 0.85
N SER A 41 0.52 -7.33 1.46
CA SER A 41 0.06 -6.12 0.78
C SER A 41 0.73 -4.87 1.34
N ASN A 42 0.79 -3.84 0.51
CA ASN A 42 1.26 -2.50 0.86
C ASN A 42 0.15 -1.62 1.48
N ASP A 43 -1.10 -2.08 1.47
CA ASP A 43 -2.26 -1.38 2.00
C ASP A 43 -3.18 -2.33 2.82
N LYS A 44 -3.74 -1.80 3.91
CA LYS A 44 -4.57 -2.54 4.86
C LYS A 44 -5.95 -2.91 4.27
N SER A 45 -6.55 -2.02 3.50
CA SER A 45 -7.85 -2.27 2.86
C SER A 45 -7.74 -3.43 1.87
N ASN A 46 -6.63 -3.49 1.15
CA ASN A 46 -6.32 -4.61 0.25
C ASN A 46 -6.20 -5.94 1.00
N LEU A 47 -5.51 -5.97 2.16
CA LEU A 47 -5.43 -7.18 2.99
C LEU A 47 -6.82 -7.59 3.49
N LEU A 48 -7.63 -6.64 3.97
CA LEU A 48 -8.96 -6.93 4.49
C LEU A 48 -9.87 -7.52 3.41
N ALA A 49 -9.84 -6.96 2.19
CA ALA A 49 -10.59 -7.50 1.06
C ALA A 49 -10.12 -8.91 0.69
N HIS A 50 -8.80 -9.15 0.67
CA HIS A 50 -8.25 -10.48 0.45
C HIS A 50 -8.76 -11.50 1.49
N MET A 51 -8.68 -11.17 2.78
CA MET A 51 -9.14 -12.05 3.85
C MET A 51 -10.62 -12.40 3.67
N LYS A 52 -11.47 -11.40 3.41
CA LYS A 52 -12.92 -11.62 3.21
C LYS A 52 -13.26 -12.47 2.00
N LEU A 53 -12.49 -12.39 0.91
CA LEU A 53 -12.80 -13.09 -0.33
C LEU A 53 -12.13 -14.46 -0.45
N LYS A 54 -11.02 -14.70 0.27
CA LYS A 54 -10.19 -15.90 0.12
C LYS A 54 -10.13 -16.77 1.38
N HIS A 55 -10.45 -16.22 2.55
CA HIS A 55 -10.33 -16.88 3.84
C HIS A 55 -11.58 -16.67 4.73
N SER A 56 -12.70 -16.27 4.14
CA SER A 56 -14.00 -16.21 4.82
C SER A 56 -14.71 -17.56 4.86
#